data_AF-A0A9E3MNK3-F1
#
_entry.id   AF-A0A9E3MNK3-F1
#
_cell.length_a   1.000
_cell.length_b   1.000
_cell.length_c   1.000
_cell.angle_alpha   90.00
_cell.angle_beta   90.00
_cell.angle_gamma   90.00
#
_symmetry.space_group_name_H-M   'P 1'
#
loop_
_entity.id
_entity.type
_entity.pdbx_description
1 polymer ?
#
loop_
_entity_poly.entity_id
_entity_poly.type
_entity_poly.pdbx_seq_one_letter_code
_entity_poly.pdbx_strand_id
1 'polypeptide(L)' 'MATSIVVARTRLDGLEYLADDAKVVWTNASQSAARFETLRDATRAAMRLPSNMRAFALPLSA' A
#
# COMPACT_ATOMS: atom_id res chain seq x y z
N MET A 1 2.34 19.77 -4.31
CA MET A 1 1.55 18.87 -3.46
C MET A 1 2.22 17.51 -3.51
N ALA A 2 2.78 17.02 -2.40
CA ALA A 2 3.39 15.70 -2.35
C ALA A 2 2.28 14.66 -2.16
N THR A 3 1.75 14.12 -3.26
CA THR A 3 0.80 13.02 -3.22
C THR A 3 1.56 11.77 -2.77
N SER A 4 1.30 11.29 -1.55
CA SER A 4 1.92 10.05 -1.08
C SER A 4 1.01 8.90 -1.47
N ILE A 5 1.48 8.00 -2.33
CA ILE A 5 0.66 6.86 -2.79
C ILE A 5 1.11 5.65 -2.00
N VAL A 6 0.16 4.91 -1.43
CA VAL A 6 0.44 3.71 -0.62
C VAL A 6 -0.19 2.49 -1.28
N VAL A 7 0.27 1.30 -0.92
CA VAL A 7 -0.43 0.06 -1.27
C VAL A 7 -1.32 -0.33 -0.11
N ALA A 8 -2.60 -0.52 -0.37
CA ALA A 8 -3.59 -0.91 0.63
C ALA A 8 -4.26 -2.22 0.22
N ARG A 9 -4.76 -2.97 1.21
CA ARG A 9 -5.66 -4.10 1.00
C ARG A 9 -6.86 -4.02 1.93
N THR A 10 -7.95 -4.63 1.51
CA THR A 10 -9.15 -4.78 2.33
C THR A 10 -9.07 -6.02 3.20
N ARG A 11 -9.40 -5.85 4.48
CA ARG A 11 -9.63 -6.90 5.47
C ARG A 11 -11.03 -6.71 6.04
N LEU A 12 -11.59 -7.76 6.66
CA LEU A 12 -12.92 -7.70 7.29
C LEU A 12 -13.06 -6.55 8.30
N ASP A 13 -11.98 -6.19 8.98
CA ASP A 13 -11.96 -5.17 10.03
C ASP A 13 -11.52 -3.78 9.54
N GLY A 14 -11.17 -3.63 8.25
CA GLY A 14 -10.76 -2.34 7.69
C GLY A 14 -9.67 -2.42 6.62
N LEU A 15 -8.95 -1.30 6.46
CA LEU A 15 -7.83 -1.17 5.53
C LEU A 15 -6.51 -1.46 6.23
N GLU A 16 -5.68 -2.25 5.56
CA GLU A 16 -4.28 -2.43 5.94
C GLU A 16 -3.40 -1.88 4.83
N TYR A 17 -2.28 -1.29 5.22
CA TYR A 17 -1.31 -0.68 4.35
C TYR A 17 -0.04 -1.52 4.32
N LEU A 18 0.61 -1.61 3.17
CA LEU A 18 1.89 -2.30 3.04
C LEU A 18 2.95 -1.48 3.78
N ALA A 19 3.59 -2.08 4.79
CA ALA A 19 4.69 -1.45 5.51
C ALA A 19 5.96 -1.46 4.66
N ASP A 20 6.83 -0.48 4.89
CA ASP A 20 8.10 -0.37 4.19
C ASP A 20 9.16 -1.27 4.87
N ASP A 21 9.39 -2.45 4.30
CA ASP A 21 10.59 -3.26 4.53
C ASP A 21 10.66 -4.38 3.47
N ALA A 22 11.80 -5.05 3.32
CA ALA A 22 12.06 -6.10 2.33
C ALA A 22 11.13 -7.34 2.40
N LYS A 23 10.15 -7.36 3.32
CA LYS A 23 9.15 -8.40 3.51
C LYS A 23 7.75 -7.82 3.38
N VAL A 24 6.82 -8.62 2.87
CA VAL A 24 5.40 -8.29 2.78
C VAL A 24 4.80 -8.22 4.20
N VAL A 25 4.91 -7.06 4.83
CA VAL A 25 4.38 -6.74 6.15
C VAL A 25 3.24 -5.75 5.99
N TRP A 26 2.16 -5.94 6.75
CA TRP A 26 0.97 -5.10 6.69
C TRP A 26 0.77 -4.37 8.02
N THR A 27 0.37 -3.11 7.95
CA THR A 27 0.15 -2.22 9.11
C THR A 27 -1.17 -1.50 8.99
N ASN A 28 -1.83 -1.24 10.11
CA ASN A 28 -3.07 -0.45 10.15
C ASN A 28 -2.78 1.06 10.19
N ALA A 29 -1.51 1.45 10.42
CA ALA A 29 -1.10 2.84 10.45
C ALA A 29 -0.63 3.29 9.07
N SER A 30 -1.41 4.17 8.42
CA SER A 30 -1.05 4.78 7.13
C SER A 30 0.29 5.53 7.16
N GLN A 31 0.70 6.00 8.34
CA GLN A 31 1.96 6.71 8.56
C GLN A 31 3.20 5.81 8.37
N SER A 32 3.06 4.52 8.67
CA SER A 32 4.12 3.50 8.57
C SER A 32 4.09 2.75 7.24
N ALA A 33 3.20 3.13 6.33
CA ALA A 33 3.08 2.52 5.03
C ALA A 33 4.22 2.93 4.10
N ALA A 34 4.64 2.01 3.23
CA ALA A 34 5.51 2.30 2.10
C ALA A 34 4.87 3.37 1.21
N ARG A 35 5.59 4.46 1.01
CA ARG A 35 5.16 5.59 0.18
C ARG A 35 5.85 5.51 -1.16
N PHE A 36 5.04 5.60 -2.20
CA PHE A 36 5.47 5.63 -3.58
C PHE A 36 5.21 7.03 -4.14
N GLU A 37 6.16 7.52 -4.93
CA GLU A 37 6.05 8.80 -5.63
C GLU A 37 5.05 8.72 -6.79
N THR A 38 4.92 7.55 -7.41
CA THR A 38 4.05 7.36 -8.59
C THR A 38 3.04 6.24 -8.38
N LEU A 39 1.86 6.41 -8.99
CA LEU A 39 0.79 5.42 -8.96
C LEU A 39 1.25 4.12 -9.62
N ARG A 40 2.10 4.23 -10.64
CA ARG A 40 2.65 3.11 -11.38
C ARG A 40 3.53 2.23 -10.49
N ASP A 41 4.37 2.84 -9.65
CA ASP A 41 5.25 2.09 -8.75
C ASP A 41 4.46 1.42 -7.63
N ALA A 42 3.48 2.12 -7.06
CA ALA A 42 2.56 1.52 -6.09
C ALA A 42 1.79 0.33 -6.71
N THR A 43 1.28 0.48 -7.93
CA THR A 43 0.55 -0.59 -8.64
C THR A 43 1.48 -1.76 -8.95
N ARG A 44 2.73 -1.50 -9.33
CA ARG A 44 3.74 -2.55 -9.55
C ARG A 44 4.03 -3.31 -8.25
N ALA A 45 4.16 -2.60 -7.13
CA ALA A 45 4.33 -3.23 -5.83
C ALA A 45 3.10 -4.09 -5.46
N ALA A 46 1.89 -3.58 -5.71
CA ALA A 46 0.66 -4.33 -5.49
C ALA A 46 0.58 -5.61 -6.34
N MET A 47 1.00 -5.56 -7.61
CA MET A 47 1.00 -6.72 -8.52
C MET A 47 2.08 -7.76 -8.20
N ARG A 48 3.15 -7.39 -7.47
CA ARG A 48 4.17 -8.34 -7.00
C ARG A 48 3.67 -9.20 -5.84
N LEU A 49 2.59 -8.79 -5.18
CA LEU A 49 2.00 -9.54 -4.09
C LEU A 49 1.29 -10.79 -4.62
N PRO A 50 1.18 -11.84 -3.80
CA PRO A 50 0.45 -13.03 -4.21
C PRO A 50 -1.02 -12.70 -4.45
N SER A 51 -1.62 -13.38 -5.44
CA SER A 51 -2.97 -13.07 -5.95
C SER A 51 -4.08 -13.12 -4.89
N ASN A 52 -3.84 -13.82 -3.78
CA ASN A 52 -4.77 -13.93 -2.66
C ASN A 52 -4.85 -12.66 -1.79
N MET A 53 -3.86 -11.75 -1.84
CA MET A 53 -3.81 -10.56 -0.98
C MET A 53 -4.57 -9.35 -1.52
N ARG A 54 -5.13 -9.42 -2.75
CA ARG A 54 -6.00 -8.40 -3.38
C ARG A 54 -5.66 -6.95 -2.95
N ALA A 55 -4.42 -6.54 -3.21
CA ALA A 55 -3.92 -5.21 -2.88
C ALA A 55 -4.10 -4.23 -4.04
N PHE A 56 -4.20 -2.94 -3.74
CA PHE A 56 -4.36 -1.88 -4.71
C PHE A 56 -3.59 -0.62 -4.30
N ALA A 57 -3.25 0.20 -5.28
CA ALA A 57 -2.64 1.50 -5.02
C ALA A 57 -3.70 2.50 -4.55
N LEU A 58 -3.44 3.18 -3.44
CA LEU A 58 -4.31 4.16 -2.84
C LEU A 58 -3.56 5.51 -2.73
N PRO A 59 -3.98 6.56 -3.44
CA PRO A 59 -3.42 7.89 -3.24
C PRO A 59 -3.90 8.47 -1.91
N LEU A 60 -2.97 8.91 -1.06
CA LEU A 60 -3.28 9.71 0.12
C LEU A 60 -3.22 11.18 -0.27
N SER A 61 -4.40 11.82 -0.28
CA SER A 61 -4.52 13.27 -0.24
C SER A 61 -4.21 13.73 1.19
N ALA A 62 -3.20 14.58 1.35
CA ALA A 62 -2.95 15.28 2.61
C ALA A 62 -4.13 16.20 2.98
#